data_AF-A0A1P8MSG6-F1
#
_entry.id   AF-A0A1P8MSG6-F1
#
_cell.length_a   1.000
_cell.length_b   1.000
_cell.length_c   1.000
_cell.angle_alpha   90.00
_cell.angle_beta   90.00
_cell.angle_gamma   90.00
#
_symmetry.space_group_name_H-M   'P 1'
#
loop_
_entity.id
_entity.type
_entity.pdbx_description
1 polymer ?
#
loop_
_entity_poly.entity_id
_entity_poly.type
_entity_poly.pdbx_seq_one_letter_code
_entity_poly.pdbx_strand_id
1 'polypeptide(L)'
;MSLSRLAVASALSLGLGSAAMACAPSVVVAPGDTLFSIAEEQLGDLSRWSLIFYNNPDIQGGSLLDLPAGAVLSIPCPNLATQPEAPAPAVQADPKPLQQRAEAEIKLVTASNYAPFTDLDWPGQGMLTELVNAAFEATPNPLTYSIEWENDWSKHLFPMLDSKEFDMGFPWFKPDCAGNPSNERCAHFHFSDPLVDLVILLFARSDDPLTFEQDSDLHGKTLCRPAGYFTHDLDRADRRWLTDGLVTLKQPATPDDCFNMLVAGDVDAVALNEFLGVQKMFELDLTDQVAPLSRPVSIEGLHVLISKKHWRGTAHLYRFNAGLARLKQSDRYNEIVSRHLALFWDQIKS
;
A
#
# COMPACT_ATOMS: atom_id res chain seq x y z
N MET A 1 79.61 2.78 33.75
CA MET A 1 79.01 2.80 32.40
C MET A 1 78.48 1.41 32.10
N SER A 2 77.17 1.20 32.19
CA SER A 2 76.39 0.22 31.41
C SER A 2 74.92 0.38 31.82
N LEU A 3 74.07 0.83 30.90
CA LEU A 3 72.62 0.97 31.07
C LEU A 3 71.96 0.04 30.06
N SER A 4 71.41 -1.08 30.52
CA SER A 4 70.57 -1.97 29.71
C SER A 4 69.16 -1.38 29.60
N ARG A 5 68.69 -1.18 28.37
CA ARG A 5 67.28 -0.88 28.06
C ARG A 5 66.59 -2.17 27.59
N LEU A 6 65.56 -2.60 28.31
CA LEU A 6 64.59 -3.59 27.82
C LEU A 6 63.51 -2.84 27.04
N ALA A 7 63.26 -3.26 25.79
CA ALA A 7 62.11 -2.85 25.00
C ALA A 7 61.06 -3.98 25.05
N VAL A 8 59.83 -3.65 25.46
CA VAL A 8 58.67 -4.55 25.34
C VAL A 8 57.83 -4.03 24.19
N ALA A 9 57.64 -4.86 23.16
CA ALA A 9 56.74 -4.61 22.05
C ALA A 9 55.43 -5.37 22.31
N SER A 10 54.33 -4.65 22.52
CA SER A 10 52.98 -5.22 22.57
C SER A 10 52.29 -4.97 21.23
N ALA A 11 52.01 -6.04 20.50
CA ALA A 11 51.21 -6.02 19.28
C ALA A 11 49.72 -5.84 19.63
N LEU A 12 49.10 -4.78 19.12
CA LEU A 12 47.65 -4.62 19.13
C LEU A 12 47.06 -5.33 17.91
N SER A 13 46.34 -6.42 18.14
CA SER A 13 45.48 -7.08 17.16
C SER A 13 44.16 -6.30 17.06
N LEU A 14 43.99 -5.49 16.01
CA LEU A 14 42.69 -4.89 15.68
C LEU A 14 41.81 -5.96 15.03
N GLY A 15 40.87 -6.51 15.80
CA GLY A 15 39.77 -7.29 15.25
C GLY A 15 38.77 -6.35 14.58
N LEU A 16 38.62 -6.45 13.26
CA LEU A 16 37.49 -5.88 12.54
C LEU A 16 36.27 -6.77 12.81
N GLY A 17 35.47 -6.42 13.81
CA GLY A 17 34.13 -6.99 13.97
C GLY A 17 33.20 -6.34 12.96
N SER A 18 32.69 -7.12 12.00
CA SER A 18 31.55 -6.72 11.16
C SER A 18 30.32 -6.56 12.05
N ALA A 19 29.95 -5.33 12.40
CA ALA A 19 28.64 -5.07 12.98
C ALA A 19 27.60 -5.20 11.88
N ALA A 20 26.86 -6.30 11.85
CA ALA A 20 25.57 -6.31 11.16
C ALA A 20 24.72 -5.23 11.84
N MET A 21 24.34 -4.18 11.11
CA MET A 21 23.48 -3.13 11.67
C MET A 21 22.15 -3.77 12.07
N ALA A 22 21.91 -3.80 13.37
CA ALA A 22 20.65 -4.28 13.91
C ALA A 22 19.58 -3.25 13.56
N CYS A 23 18.50 -3.71 12.92
CA CYS A 23 17.33 -2.89 12.66
C CYS A 23 16.88 -2.17 13.94
N ALA A 24 16.82 -0.85 13.90
CA ALA A 24 16.32 -0.04 15.01
C ALA A 24 14.79 0.00 14.95
N PRO A 25 14.06 -0.20 16.06
CA PRO A 25 12.59 -0.22 16.06
C PRO A 25 11.96 1.13 15.70
N SER A 26 12.75 2.21 15.74
CA SER A 26 12.36 3.53 15.28
C SER A 26 13.56 4.30 14.75
N VAL A 27 13.34 5.13 13.73
CA VAL A 27 14.36 6.02 13.15
C VAL A 27 13.86 7.46 13.17
N VAL A 28 14.75 8.40 13.47
CA VAL A 28 14.50 9.84 13.30
C VAL A 28 14.99 10.24 11.91
N VAL A 29 14.09 10.75 11.07
CA VAL A 29 14.40 11.17 9.70
C VAL A 29 15.45 12.27 9.70
N ALA A 30 16.59 12.02 9.07
CA ALA A 30 17.62 13.00 8.82
C ALA A 30 17.35 13.81 7.53
N PRO A 31 17.91 15.03 7.37
CA PRO A 31 17.79 15.77 6.13
C PRO A 31 18.35 14.98 4.93
N GLY A 32 17.50 14.76 3.92
CA GLY A 32 17.85 14.01 2.70
C GLY A 32 17.51 12.51 2.75
N ASP A 33 16.99 12.00 3.87
CA ASP A 33 16.50 10.63 3.93
C ASP A 33 15.26 10.44 3.06
N THR A 34 15.20 9.28 2.41
CA THR A 34 14.02 8.77 1.69
C THR A 34 13.55 7.48 2.34
N LEU A 35 12.32 7.05 2.07
CA LEU A 35 11.88 5.73 2.55
C LEU A 35 12.72 4.58 1.99
N PHE A 36 13.26 4.75 0.78
CA PHE A 36 14.13 3.77 0.14
C PHE A 36 15.48 3.65 0.86
N SER A 37 16.13 4.78 1.17
CA SER A 37 17.42 4.78 1.88
C SER A 37 17.26 4.25 3.30
N ILE A 38 16.18 4.61 4.00
CA ILE A 38 15.88 4.06 5.34
C ILE A 38 15.60 2.56 5.25
N ALA A 39 14.88 2.07 4.22
CA ALA A 39 14.64 0.64 4.04
C ALA A 39 15.93 -0.14 3.75
N GLU A 40 16.82 0.40 2.91
CA GLU A 40 18.13 -0.18 2.67
C GLU A 40 18.94 -0.27 3.97
N GLU A 41 18.98 0.81 4.75
CA GLU A 41 19.74 0.86 6.00
C GLU A 41 19.17 -0.05 7.09
N GLN A 42 17.86 -0.01 7.31
CA GLN A 42 17.21 -0.66 8.46
C GLN A 42 16.72 -2.08 8.16
N LEU A 43 16.26 -2.33 6.93
CA LEU A 43 15.66 -3.60 6.54
C LEU A 43 16.58 -4.41 5.60
N GLY A 44 17.72 -3.83 5.22
CA GLY A 44 18.74 -4.46 4.35
C GLY A 44 18.30 -4.58 2.89
N ASP A 45 17.20 -3.94 2.51
CA ASP A 45 16.58 -4.10 1.19
C ASP A 45 15.70 -2.89 0.88
N LEU A 46 16.12 -2.10 -0.12
CA LEU A 46 15.39 -0.91 -0.55
C LEU A 46 13.96 -1.20 -1.01
N SER A 47 13.66 -2.42 -1.51
CA SER A 47 12.31 -2.81 -1.94
C SER A 47 11.32 -2.92 -0.78
N ARG A 48 11.82 -2.99 0.46
CA ARG A 48 11.02 -3.06 1.69
C ARG A 48 10.54 -1.70 2.21
N TRP A 49 10.74 -0.63 1.44
CA TRP A 49 10.24 0.72 1.77
C TRP A 49 8.74 0.73 2.10
N SER A 50 7.95 -0.13 1.44
CA SER A 50 6.51 -0.25 1.68
C SER A 50 6.21 -0.69 3.12
N LEU A 51 7.01 -1.58 3.72
CA LEU A 51 6.85 -1.96 5.12
C LEU A 51 6.94 -0.74 6.04
N ILE A 52 7.87 0.19 5.77
CA ILE A 52 7.99 1.43 6.55
C ILE A 52 6.79 2.34 6.25
N PHE A 53 6.49 2.59 4.98
CA PHE A 53 5.39 3.48 4.59
C PHE A 53 4.05 3.10 5.23
N TYR A 54 3.67 1.83 5.13
CA TYR A 54 2.37 1.36 5.60
C TYR A 54 2.26 1.25 7.13
N ASN A 55 3.36 1.11 7.86
CA ASN A 55 3.40 1.09 9.34
C ASN A 55 3.52 2.49 9.98
N ASN A 56 3.50 3.55 9.18
CA ASN A 56 3.59 4.92 9.67
C ASN A 56 2.39 5.74 9.18
N PRO A 57 1.23 5.64 9.86
CA PRO A 57 0.02 6.35 9.47
C PRO A 57 0.18 7.87 9.36
N ASP A 58 1.12 8.46 10.11
CA ASP A 58 1.35 9.90 10.15
C ASP A 58 2.00 10.46 8.87
N ILE A 59 2.62 9.60 8.04
CA ILE A 59 3.22 10.00 6.75
C ILE A 59 2.39 9.54 5.55
N GLN A 60 1.28 8.82 5.77
CA GLN A 60 0.35 8.43 4.72
C GLN A 60 -0.21 9.70 4.03
N GLY A 61 -0.18 9.70 2.69
CA GLY A 61 -0.52 10.86 1.85
C GLY A 61 0.63 11.85 1.61
N GLY A 62 1.82 11.59 2.20
CA GLY A 62 3.02 12.40 2.06
C GLY A 62 3.93 12.01 0.89
N SER A 63 5.19 12.46 0.91
CA SER A 63 6.18 12.10 -0.12
C SER A 63 7.02 10.89 0.30
N LEU A 64 7.31 9.98 -0.64
CA LEU A 64 8.26 8.88 -0.41
C LEU A 64 9.73 9.34 -0.49
N LEU A 65 9.96 10.48 -1.17
CA LEU A 65 11.28 11.04 -1.50
C LEU A 65 11.64 12.26 -0.66
N ASP A 66 10.66 12.86 0.03
CA ASP A 66 10.84 14.07 0.85
C ASP A 66 10.14 13.86 2.19
N LEU A 67 10.85 13.18 3.10
CA LEU A 67 10.36 12.92 4.44
C LEU A 67 10.59 14.14 5.35
N PRO A 68 9.63 14.51 6.22
CA PRO A 68 9.81 15.62 7.14
C PRO A 68 10.98 15.35 8.10
N ALA A 69 12.05 16.14 8.01
CA ALA A 69 13.20 16.02 8.90
C ALA A 69 12.76 16.11 10.38
N GLY A 70 13.23 15.17 11.19
CA GLY A 70 12.85 15.03 12.60
C GLY A 70 11.59 14.20 12.85
N ALA A 71 10.88 13.75 11.82
CA ALA A 71 9.81 12.75 11.97
C ALA A 71 10.39 11.46 12.57
N VAL A 72 9.61 10.80 13.43
CA VAL A 72 9.99 9.51 14.01
C VAL A 72 9.20 8.43 13.29
N LEU A 73 9.89 7.57 12.55
CA LEU A 73 9.30 6.44 11.85
C LEU A 73 9.43 5.19 12.70
N SER A 74 8.32 4.47 12.88
CA SER A 74 8.30 3.10 13.35
C SER A 74 8.86 2.18 12.26
N ILE A 75 9.82 1.33 12.61
CA ILE A 75 10.42 0.40 11.68
C ILE A 75 10.02 -1.03 12.09
N PRO A 76 9.27 -1.75 11.25
CA PRO A 76 8.91 -3.14 11.52
C PRO A 76 10.15 -4.01 11.28
N CYS A 77 10.91 -4.28 12.33
CA CYS A 77 12.13 -5.07 12.26
C CYS A 77 11.84 -6.59 12.19
N PRO A 78 11.97 -7.25 11.02
CA PRO A 78 11.64 -8.66 10.90
C PRO A 78 12.58 -9.59 11.67
N ASN A 79 13.79 -9.12 12.05
CA ASN A 79 14.86 -9.95 12.63
C ASN A 79 15.12 -9.75 14.13
N LEU A 80 14.23 -9.09 14.89
CA LEU A 80 14.35 -9.07 16.36
C LEU A 80 13.85 -10.37 17.03
N ALA A 81 13.24 -11.28 16.26
CA ALA A 81 12.96 -12.65 16.69
C ALA A 81 14.05 -13.60 16.18
N THR A 82 15.12 -13.77 16.95
CA THR A 82 16.09 -14.84 16.72
C THR A 82 15.45 -16.21 17.01
N GLN A 83 14.93 -16.87 15.99
CA GLN A 83 14.83 -18.33 15.94
C GLN A 83 15.21 -18.81 14.51
N PRO A 84 16.08 -19.81 14.37
CA PRO A 84 16.38 -20.42 13.07
C PRO A 84 15.15 -21.17 12.55
N GLU A 85 14.86 -21.00 11.25
CA GLU A 85 14.06 -21.89 10.37
C GLU A 85 13.14 -22.91 11.08
N ALA A 86 12.13 -22.40 11.78
CA ALA A 86 10.87 -23.13 11.90
C ALA A 86 10.04 -22.73 10.66
N PRO A 87 9.28 -23.63 10.01
CA PRO A 87 8.33 -23.21 8.98
C PRO A 87 7.50 -22.08 9.57
N ALA A 88 7.46 -20.94 8.87
CA ALA A 88 6.74 -19.76 9.34
C ALA A 88 5.38 -20.23 9.86
N PRO A 89 5.04 -19.99 11.15
CA PRO A 89 3.74 -20.40 11.65
C PRO A 89 2.69 -19.82 10.70
N ALA A 90 1.73 -20.65 10.27
CA ALA A 90 0.68 -20.24 9.36
C ALA A 90 0.16 -18.87 9.83
N VAL A 91 0.20 -17.87 8.95
CA VAL A 91 -0.14 -16.49 9.28
C VAL A 91 -1.53 -16.48 9.90
N GLN A 92 -1.58 -16.38 11.23
CA GLN A 92 -2.82 -16.49 11.97
C GLN A 92 -3.50 -15.13 11.94
N ALA A 93 -4.62 -15.06 11.24
CA ALA A 93 -5.46 -13.88 11.20
C ALA A 93 -6.10 -13.61 12.55
N ASP A 94 -6.44 -12.34 12.80
CA ASP A 94 -7.20 -11.95 13.96
C ASP A 94 -8.59 -12.63 13.96
N PRO A 95 -9.10 -13.03 15.14
CA PRO A 95 -10.49 -13.44 15.24
C PRO A 95 -11.41 -12.27 14.84
N LYS A 96 -12.53 -12.58 14.18
CA LYS A 96 -13.56 -11.61 13.76
C LYS A 96 -14.87 -11.76 14.54
N PRO A 97 -14.89 -11.56 15.87
CA PRO A 97 -16.05 -11.83 16.73
C PRO A 97 -17.29 -10.99 16.39
N LEU A 98 -17.11 -9.84 15.75
CA LEU A 98 -18.22 -8.98 15.30
C LEU A 98 -18.81 -9.40 13.96
N GLN A 99 -18.15 -10.29 13.21
CA GLN A 99 -18.65 -10.75 11.93
C GLN A 99 -19.73 -11.83 12.13
N GLN A 100 -20.98 -11.49 11.81
CA GLN A 100 -22.15 -12.35 11.99
C GLN A 100 -22.98 -12.40 10.71
N ARG A 101 -23.30 -13.59 10.17
CA ARG A 101 -24.05 -13.69 8.90
C ARG A 101 -25.54 -13.39 9.02
N ALA A 102 -26.19 -13.81 10.11
CA ALA A 102 -27.66 -13.80 10.21
C ALA A 102 -28.25 -12.52 10.81
N GLU A 103 -27.56 -11.92 11.78
CA GLU A 103 -28.08 -10.81 12.62
C GLU A 103 -27.21 -9.55 12.55
N ALA A 104 -26.40 -9.40 11.50
CA ALA A 104 -25.54 -8.23 11.32
C ALA A 104 -26.33 -6.92 11.26
N GLU A 105 -25.86 -5.94 12.03
CA GLU A 105 -26.37 -4.57 12.01
C GLU A 105 -25.88 -3.77 10.80
N ILE A 106 -24.73 -4.14 10.24
CA ILE A 106 -24.13 -3.53 9.04
C ILE A 106 -23.81 -4.60 8.00
N LYS A 107 -24.26 -4.44 6.77
CA LYS A 107 -23.93 -5.32 5.65
C LYS A 107 -22.87 -4.67 4.77
N LEU A 108 -21.74 -5.34 4.62
CA LEU A 108 -20.66 -4.91 3.76
C LEU A 108 -20.61 -5.76 2.49
N VAL A 109 -20.25 -5.14 1.37
CA VAL A 109 -19.86 -5.84 0.14
C VAL A 109 -18.38 -5.61 -0.15
N THR A 110 -17.69 -6.67 -0.56
CA THR A 110 -16.33 -6.63 -1.09
C THR A 110 -16.17 -7.69 -2.19
N ALA A 111 -14.96 -7.87 -2.69
CA ALA A 111 -14.63 -8.82 -3.74
C ALA A 111 -13.26 -9.46 -3.49
N SER A 112 -13.04 -10.63 -4.09
CA SER A 112 -11.75 -11.32 -4.09
C SER A 112 -10.83 -10.79 -5.20
N ASN A 113 -9.69 -11.46 -5.40
CA ASN A 113 -8.71 -11.19 -6.46
C ASN A 113 -8.02 -9.84 -6.32
N TYR A 114 -7.86 -9.37 -5.09
CA TYR A 114 -7.16 -8.13 -4.77
C TYR A 114 -6.25 -8.31 -3.56
N ALA A 115 -5.51 -9.43 -3.52
CA ALA A 115 -4.46 -9.66 -2.53
C ALA A 115 -3.36 -8.58 -2.63
N PRO A 116 -2.74 -8.19 -1.51
CA PRO A 116 -2.96 -8.67 -0.14
C PRO A 116 -4.13 -7.97 0.59
N PHE A 117 -4.94 -7.16 -0.10
CA PHE A 117 -5.96 -6.30 0.49
C PHE A 117 -7.27 -7.02 0.80
N THR A 118 -7.88 -7.64 -0.21
CA THR A 118 -9.12 -8.42 -0.10
C THR A 118 -9.07 -9.61 -1.03
N ASP A 119 -9.03 -10.81 -0.45
CA ASP A 119 -9.00 -12.05 -1.21
C ASP A 119 -9.44 -13.22 -0.32
N LEU A 120 -10.33 -14.08 -0.80
CA LEU A 120 -10.88 -15.21 -0.04
C LEU A 120 -9.81 -16.24 0.35
N ASP A 121 -8.77 -16.40 -0.47
CA ASP A 121 -7.71 -17.38 -0.28
C ASP A 121 -6.52 -16.79 0.51
N TRP A 122 -6.52 -15.48 0.76
CA TRP A 122 -5.51 -14.83 1.60
C TRP A 122 -5.78 -15.05 3.09
N PRO A 123 -4.75 -15.19 3.94
CA PRO A 123 -4.93 -15.22 5.38
C PRO A 123 -5.78 -14.06 5.88
N GLY A 124 -6.76 -14.38 6.73
CA GLY A 124 -7.69 -13.39 7.25
C GLY A 124 -8.64 -12.81 6.21
N GLN A 125 -8.67 -13.34 4.99
CA GLN A 125 -9.39 -12.81 3.82
C GLN A 125 -8.85 -11.47 3.30
N GLY A 126 -7.60 -11.13 3.62
CA GLY A 126 -6.97 -9.88 3.21
C GLY A 126 -6.85 -8.85 4.32
N MET A 127 -5.78 -8.06 4.23
CA MET A 127 -5.41 -7.00 5.18
C MET A 127 -6.55 -6.06 5.49
N LEU A 128 -7.30 -5.62 4.47
CA LEU A 128 -8.35 -4.62 4.68
C LEU A 128 -9.57 -5.21 5.35
N THR A 129 -9.82 -6.51 5.22
CA THR A 129 -10.91 -7.15 5.96
C THR A 129 -10.58 -7.25 7.45
N GLU A 130 -9.30 -7.45 7.81
CA GLU A 130 -8.84 -7.43 9.20
C GLU A 130 -8.85 -6.01 9.79
N LEU A 131 -8.39 -5.01 9.03
CA LEU A 131 -8.47 -3.61 9.44
C LEU A 131 -9.92 -3.13 9.62
N VAL A 132 -10.84 -3.53 8.73
CA VAL A 132 -12.28 -3.23 8.88
C VAL A 132 -12.84 -3.88 10.14
N ASN A 133 -12.50 -5.15 10.41
CA ASN A 133 -12.90 -5.82 11.65
C ASN A 133 -12.40 -5.07 12.89
N ALA A 134 -11.11 -4.79 12.94
CA ALA A 134 -10.47 -4.12 14.07
C ALA A 134 -11.00 -2.69 14.27
N ALA A 135 -11.35 -1.98 13.19
CA ALA A 135 -11.98 -0.67 13.26
C ALA A 135 -13.38 -0.74 13.89
N PHE A 136 -14.21 -1.73 13.52
CA PHE A 136 -15.51 -1.94 14.16
C PHE A 136 -15.40 -2.31 15.65
N GLU A 137 -14.38 -3.08 16.03
CA GLU A 137 -14.10 -3.39 17.45
C GLU A 137 -13.68 -2.16 18.25
N ALA A 138 -12.91 -1.26 17.64
CA ALA A 138 -12.44 -0.03 18.30
C ALA A 138 -13.52 1.08 18.39
N THR A 139 -14.63 0.94 17.65
CA THR A 139 -15.75 1.88 17.65
C THR A 139 -16.45 1.92 19.02
N PRO A 140 -16.83 3.12 19.53
CA PRO A 140 -17.71 3.23 20.69
C PRO A 140 -19.07 2.55 20.45
N ASN A 141 -19.39 1.52 21.24
CA ASN A 141 -20.51 0.59 21.02
C ASN A 141 -20.35 -0.17 19.68
N PRO A 142 -19.51 -1.22 19.67
CA PRO A 142 -19.23 -2.01 18.47
C PRO A 142 -20.52 -2.56 17.85
N LEU A 143 -20.59 -2.53 16.52
CA LEU A 143 -21.70 -3.07 15.75
C LEU A 143 -21.30 -4.41 15.16
N THR A 144 -22.25 -5.32 15.12
CA THR A 144 -22.07 -6.56 14.35
C THR A 144 -22.15 -6.26 12.87
N TYR A 145 -21.41 -7.01 12.06
CA TYR A 145 -21.39 -6.79 10.62
C TYR A 145 -21.34 -8.10 9.84
N SER A 146 -21.69 -8.05 8.56
CA SER A 146 -21.54 -9.17 7.61
C SER A 146 -20.74 -8.70 6.40
N ILE A 147 -20.05 -9.63 5.73
CA ILE A 147 -19.37 -9.36 4.46
C ILE A 147 -19.95 -10.32 3.43
N GLU A 148 -20.45 -9.77 2.34
CA GLU A 148 -20.81 -10.48 1.12
C GLU A 148 -19.72 -10.28 0.06
N TRP A 149 -19.48 -11.33 -0.73
CA TRP A 149 -18.42 -11.35 -1.74
C TRP A 149 -19.05 -11.35 -3.14
N GLU A 150 -18.90 -10.24 -3.86
CA GLU A 150 -19.32 -10.09 -5.25
C GLU A 150 -18.09 -9.75 -6.09
N ASN A 151 -17.61 -10.72 -6.89
CA ASN A 151 -16.38 -10.55 -7.66
C ASN A 151 -16.54 -9.62 -8.88
N ASP A 152 -17.77 -9.28 -9.25
CA ASP A 152 -18.05 -8.22 -10.22
C ASP A 152 -18.05 -6.85 -9.53
N TRP A 153 -16.86 -6.25 -9.44
CA TRP A 153 -16.65 -4.91 -8.86
C TRP A 153 -17.57 -3.83 -9.45
N SER A 154 -18.01 -3.99 -10.71
CA SER A 154 -18.88 -2.99 -11.35
C SER A 154 -20.25 -2.86 -10.68
N LYS A 155 -20.71 -3.91 -9.97
CA LYS A 155 -22.01 -3.93 -9.29
C LYS A 155 -22.02 -3.30 -7.91
N HIS A 156 -20.86 -3.23 -7.24
CA HIS A 156 -20.77 -2.78 -5.85
C HIS A 156 -21.35 -1.38 -5.68
N LEU A 157 -20.87 -0.42 -6.46
CA LEU A 157 -21.35 0.96 -6.36
C LEU A 157 -22.79 1.06 -6.87
N PHE A 158 -23.03 0.52 -8.07
CA PHE A 158 -24.33 0.52 -8.73
C PHE A 158 -24.68 -0.87 -9.25
N PRO A 159 -25.79 -1.48 -8.78
CA PRO A 159 -26.82 -0.91 -7.92
C PRO A 159 -26.61 -1.15 -6.42
N MET A 160 -25.69 -2.01 -5.98
CA MET A 160 -25.74 -2.64 -4.65
C MET A 160 -25.70 -1.60 -3.51
N LEU A 161 -24.71 -0.72 -3.48
CA LEU A 161 -24.60 0.33 -2.46
C LEU A 161 -25.56 1.48 -2.70
N ASP A 162 -25.71 1.96 -3.94
CA ASP A 162 -26.61 3.09 -4.25
C ASP A 162 -28.07 2.77 -3.89
N SER A 163 -28.52 1.53 -4.15
CA SER A 163 -29.85 1.03 -3.79
C SER A 163 -30.00 0.70 -2.31
N LYS A 164 -28.90 0.62 -1.56
CA LYS A 164 -28.81 0.23 -0.14
C LYS A 164 -29.16 -1.24 0.10
N GLU A 165 -28.86 -2.10 -0.88
CA GLU A 165 -28.86 -3.56 -0.66
C GLU A 165 -27.79 -3.94 0.39
N PHE A 166 -26.65 -3.24 0.31
CA PHE A 166 -25.58 -3.24 1.29
C PHE A 166 -25.39 -1.83 1.86
N ASP A 167 -24.96 -1.76 3.12
CA ASP A 167 -24.76 -0.50 3.82
C ASP A 167 -23.41 0.12 3.46
N MET A 168 -22.36 -0.70 3.39
CA MET A 168 -21.00 -0.24 3.09
C MET A 168 -20.28 -1.13 2.08
N GLY A 169 -19.27 -0.57 1.40
CA GLY A 169 -18.43 -1.34 0.48
C GLY A 169 -16.97 -0.94 0.58
N PHE A 170 -16.05 -1.88 0.36
CA PHE A 170 -14.62 -1.64 0.45
C PHE A 170 -13.80 -2.69 -0.32
N PRO A 171 -12.52 -2.39 -0.62
CA PRO A 171 -11.91 -1.07 -0.67
C PRO A 171 -12.26 -0.32 -1.97
N TRP A 172 -12.42 1.00 -1.89
CA TRP A 172 -12.61 1.85 -3.06
C TRP A 172 -11.77 3.12 -2.99
N PHE A 173 -11.22 3.54 -4.13
CA PHE A 173 -10.56 4.83 -4.26
C PHE A 173 -11.56 5.98 -4.19
N LYS A 174 -11.15 7.04 -3.50
CA LYS A 174 -11.87 8.32 -3.44
C LYS A 174 -11.30 9.28 -4.50
N PRO A 175 -12.08 9.65 -5.53
CA PRO A 175 -11.66 10.69 -6.48
C PRO A 175 -11.55 12.05 -5.80
N ASP A 176 -11.02 13.05 -6.50
CA ASP A 176 -11.03 14.44 -6.03
C ASP A 176 -12.46 15.02 -6.01
N CYS A 177 -13.16 14.78 -4.91
CA CYS A 177 -14.52 15.26 -4.71
C CYS A 177 -14.61 16.77 -4.43
N ALA A 178 -13.49 17.42 -4.11
CA ALA A 178 -13.46 18.87 -3.92
C ALA A 178 -13.36 19.59 -5.27
N GLY A 179 -12.46 19.13 -6.16
CA GLY A 179 -12.31 19.65 -7.51
C GLY A 179 -13.39 19.20 -8.49
N ASN A 180 -13.94 17.99 -8.31
CA ASN A 180 -14.99 17.44 -9.16
C ASN A 180 -16.13 16.80 -8.34
N PRO A 181 -16.99 17.61 -7.69
CA PRO A 181 -18.09 17.11 -6.88
C PRO A 181 -19.16 16.35 -7.70
N SER A 182 -19.20 16.58 -9.01
CA SER A 182 -20.10 15.89 -9.95
C SER A 182 -19.62 14.51 -10.36
N ASN A 183 -18.39 14.10 -10.01
CA ASN A 183 -17.94 12.73 -10.18
C ASN A 183 -18.96 11.78 -9.53
N GLU A 184 -19.34 10.72 -10.24
CA GLU A 184 -20.43 9.83 -9.83
C GLU A 184 -20.23 9.27 -8.42
N ARG A 185 -19.00 8.88 -8.06
CA ARG A 185 -18.71 8.37 -6.71
C ARG A 185 -18.84 9.48 -5.66
N CYS A 186 -18.33 10.67 -5.98
CA CYS A 186 -18.40 11.84 -5.11
C CYS A 186 -19.83 12.33 -4.89
N ALA A 187 -20.68 12.26 -5.91
CA ALA A 187 -22.09 12.65 -5.81
C ALA A 187 -22.90 11.65 -4.98
N HIS A 188 -22.64 10.34 -5.10
CA HIS A 188 -23.49 9.29 -4.53
C HIS A 188 -23.01 8.69 -3.20
N PHE A 189 -21.73 8.81 -2.84
CA PHE A 189 -21.17 8.14 -1.66
C PHE A 189 -20.47 9.10 -0.69
N HIS A 190 -20.52 8.75 0.60
CA HIS A 190 -19.59 9.23 1.60
C HIS A 190 -18.42 8.23 1.71
N PHE A 191 -17.24 8.74 2.06
CA PHE A 191 -16.00 7.98 2.15
C PHE A 191 -15.45 8.08 3.56
N SER A 192 -14.99 6.96 4.12
CA SER A 192 -14.27 6.92 5.38
C SER A 192 -12.95 7.69 5.28
N ASP A 193 -12.26 7.85 6.39
CA ASP A 193 -10.82 8.09 6.34
C ASP A 193 -10.14 6.86 5.68
N PRO A 194 -8.99 6.99 5.00
CA PRO A 194 -8.38 5.88 4.29
C PRO A 194 -7.97 4.77 5.27
N LEU A 195 -8.27 3.52 4.94
CA LEU A 195 -7.82 2.34 5.69
C LEU A 195 -6.29 2.23 5.61
N VAL A 196 -5.79 2.32 4.39
CA VAL A 196 -4.39 2.36 3.98
C VAL A 196 -4.29 3.22 2.72
N ASP A 197 -3.08 3.68 2.43
CA ASP A 197 -2.77 4.44 1.22
C ASP A 197 -2.00 3.58 0.24
N LEU A 198 -2.45 3.49 -1.00
CA LEU A 198 -1.85 2.68 -2.04
C LEU A 198 -0.91 3.51 -2.91
N VAL A 199 0.31 3.03 -3.16
CA VAL A 199 1.28 3.76 -3.98
C VAL A 199 1.17 3.33 -5.44
N ILE A 200 0.96 4.30 -6.33
CA ILE A 200 0.92 4.07 -7.76
C ILE A 200 2.29 4.40 -8.35
N LEU A 201 2.93 3.40 -8.96
CA LEU A 201 4.25 3.53 -9.58
C LEU A 201 4.14 3.43 -11.10
N LEU A 202 5.21 3.88 -11.76
CA LEU A 202 5.49 3.54 -13.14
C LEU A 202 6.47 2.38 -13.19
N PHE A 203 6.20 1.42 -14.07
CA PHE A 203 7.09 0.32 -14.39
C PHE A 203 7.59 0.55 -15.81
N ALA A 204 8.90 0.65 -15.98
CA ALA A 204 9.56 0.94 -17.25
C ALA A 204 10.60 -0.12 -17.57
N ARG A 205 11.02 -0.22 -18.83
CA ARG A 205 12.08 -1.16 -19.21
C ARG A 205 13.41 -0.75 -18.56
N SER A 206 14.18 -1.73 -18.12
CA SER A 206 15.49 -1.54 -17.50
C SER A 206 16.57 -1.11 -18.49
N ASP A 207 16.42 -1.44 -19.78
CA ASP A 207 17.36 -1.11 -20.85
C ASP A 207 17.18 0.31 -21.43
N ASP A 208 16.03 0.92 -21.19
CA ASP A 208 15.66 2.27 -21.61
C ASP A 208 14.91 2.97 -20.46
N PRO A 209 15.64 3.36 -19.38
CA PRO A 209 15.02 3.87 -18.18
C PRO A 209 14.39 5.24 -18.42
N LEU A 210 13.05 5.25 -18.41
CA LEU A 210 12.24 6.46 -18.40
C LEU A 210 12.58 7.31 -17.17
N THR A 211 12.98 8.57 -17.40
CA THR A 211 13.12 9.55 -16.32
C THR A 211 11.73 10.03 -15.88
N PHE A 212 11.50 10.06 -14.56
CA PHE A 212 10.28 10.60 -13.97
C PHE A 212 10.58 11.31 -12.65
N GLU A 213 11.15 12.51 -12.73
CA GLU A 213 11.45 13.35 -11.56
C GLU A 213 10.38 14.44 -11.39
N GLN A 214 9.73 14.82 -12.48
CA GLN A 214 8.65 15.81 -12.53
C GLN A 214 7.59 15.43 -13.57
N ASP A 215 6.38 15.99 -13.43
CA ASP A 215 5.24 15.59 -14.27
C ASP A 215 5.43 15.86 -15.77
N SER A 216 6.24 16.87 -16.11
CA SER A 216 6.54 17.22 -17.50
C SER A 216 7.47 16.22 -18.20
N ASP A 217 8.16 15.34 -17.46
CA ASP A 217 9.00 14.30 -18.05
C ASP A 217 8.16 13.23 -18.79
N LEU A 218 6.88 13.09 -18.41
CA LEU A 218 5.96 12.19 -19.10
C LEU A 218 5.26 12.81 -20.30
N HIS A 219 5.44 14.12 -20.56
CA HIS A 219 4.77 14.74 -21.68
C HIS A 219 5.22 14.11 -23.01
N GLY A 220 4.25 13.72 -23.85
CA GLY A 220 4.47 12.99 -25.09
C GLY A 220 4.69 11.49 -24.93
N LYS A 221 4.71 10.96 -23.70
CA LYS A 221 4.85 9.53 -23.43
C LYS A 221 3.54 8.77 -23.57
N THR A 222 3.67 7.47 -23.76
CA THR A 222 2.56 6.52 -23.80
C THR A 222 2.58 5.65 -22.55
N LEU A 223 1.56 5.77 -21.71
CA LEU A 223 1.37 4.93 -20.54
C LEU A 223 0.38 3.80 -20.84
N CYS A 224 0.50 2.70 -20.10
CA CYS A 224 -0.50 1.63 -20.08
C CYS A 224 -1.15 1.49 -18.71
N ARG A 225 -2.48 1.40 -18.69
CA ARG A 225 -3.25 0.98 -17.50
C ARG A 225 -4.49 0.22 -17.97
N PRO A 226 -4.81 -0.97 -17.42
CA PRO A 226 -5.92 -1.77 -17.91
C PRO A 226 -7.27 -1.02 -17.95
N ALA A 227 -8.13 -1.40 -18.87
CA ALA A 227 -9.49 -0.89 -18.95
C ALA A 227 -10.27 -1.17 -17.65
N GLY A 228 -11.11 -0.23 -17.23
CA GLY A 228 -11.89 -0.32 -16.00
C GLY A 228 -11.15 0.08 -14.72
N TYR A 229 -9.83 0.28 -14.78
CA TYR A 229 -9.07 0.84 -13.67
C TYR A 229 -9.30 2.35 -13.59
N PHE A 230 -9.11 2.91 -12.39
CA PHE A 230 -9.25 4.34 -12.21
C PHE A 230 -8.20 5.12 -13.01
N THR A 231 -8.53 6.34 -13.40
CA THR A 231 -7.64 7.26 -14.13
C THR A 231 -7.63 8.66 -13.53
N HIS A 232 -8.35 8.87 -12.42
CA HIS A 232 -8.50 10.19 -11.81
C HIS A 232 -7.17 10.77 -11.33
N ASP A 233 -6.22 9.92 -10.94
CA ASP A 233 -4.85 10.26 -10.54
C ASP A 233 -3.99 10.82 -11.66
N LEU A 234 -4.30 10.47 -12.91
CA LEU A 234 -3.66 10.98 -14.12
C LEU A 234 -4.29 12.27 -14.63
N ASP A 235 -5.44 12.68 -14.07
CA ASP A 235 -6.22 13.83 -14.57
C ASP A 235 -6.80 14.74 -13.45
N ARG A 236 -6.09 14.81 -12.31
CA ARG A 236 -6.38 15.69 -11.17
C ARG A 236 -6.16 17.17 -11.52
N ALA A 237 -6.58 18.08 -10.64
CA ALA A 237 -6.44 19.52 -10.85
C ALA A 237 -4.97 19.99 -11.02
N ASP A 238 -4.04 19.33 -10.33
CA ASP A 238 -2.59 19.56 -10.38
C ASP A 238 -1.89 18.75 -11.49
N ARG A 239 -2.57 17.76 -12.09
CA ARG A 239 -2.03 16.90 -13.16
C ARG A 239 -3.11 16.56 -14.18
N ARG A 240 -3.06 17.23 -15.34
CA ARG A 240 -4.09 17.15 -16.41
C ARG A 240 -3.62 16.35 -17.63
N TRP A 241 -2.93 15.22 -17.40
CA TRP A 241 -2.26 14.53 -18.49
C TRP A 241 -3.22 14.00 -19.57
N LEU A 242 -4.42 13.59 -19.18
CA LEU A 242 -5.40 13.02 -20.09
C LEU A 242 -6.26 14.09 -20.76
N THR A 243 -6.82 15.04 -19.99
CA THR A 243 -7.66 16.09 -20.58
C THR A 243 -6.87 16.98 -21.54
N ASP A 244 -5.63 17.34 -21.19
CA ASP A 244 -4.83 18.25 -22.02
C ASP A 244 -4.05 17.50 -23.13
N GLY A 245 -4.19 16.18 -23.23
CA GLY A 245 -3.53 15.34 -24.24
C GLY A 245 -2.00 15.31 -24.10
N LEU A 246 -1.49 15.48 -22.88
CA LEU A 246 -0.05 15.49 -22.60
C LEU A 246 0.53 14.08 -22.54
N VAL A 247 -0.29 13.06 -22.25
CA VAL A 247 0.09 11.64 -22.23
C VAL A 247 -0.92 10.83 -23.01
N THR A 248 -0.46 9.83 -23.76
CA THR A 248 -1.34 8.84 -24.38
C THR A 248 -1.55 7.67 -23.43
N LEU A 249 -2.79 7.34 -23.07
CA LEU A 249 -3.11 6.18 -22.23
C LEU A 249 -3.65 5.03 -23.08
N LYS A 250 -2.96 3.89 -23.09
CA LYS A 250 -3.45 2.63 -23.65
C LYS A 250 -4.12 1.80 -22.55
N GLN A 251 -5.29 1.24 -22.87
CA GLN A 251 -6.11 0.49 -21.91
C GLN A 251 -6.51 -0.89 -22.44
N PRO A 252 -5.58 -1.86 -22.50
CA PRO A 252 -5.91 -3.25 -22.81
C PRO A 252 -6.73 -3.88 -21.67
N ALA A 253 -7.17 -5.13 -21.85
CA ALA A 253 -8.07 -5.78 -20.91
C ALA A 253 -7.38 -6.15 -19.58
N THR A 254 -6.09 -6.54 -19.62
CA THR A 254 -5.40 -7.12 -18.46
C THR A 254 -4.09 -6.42 -18.12
N PRO A 255 -3.60 -6.55 -16.87
CA PRO A 255 -2.24 -6.13 -16.51
C PRO A 255 -1.16 -6.81 -17.36
N ASP A 256 -1.31 -8.12 -17.62
CA ASP A 256 -0.38 -8.91 -18.43
C ASP A 256 -0.22 -8.32 -19.85
N ASP A 257 -1.32 -7.88 -20.47
CA ASP A 257 -1.27 -7.18 -21.76
C ASP A 257 -0.44 -5.89 -21.67
N CYS A 258 -0.56 -5.12 -20.59
CA CYS A 258 0.23 -3.91 -20.41
C CYS A 258 1.73 -4.20 -20.32
N PHE A 259 2.14 -5.24 -19.58
CA PHE A 259 3.54 -5.63 -19.49
C PHE A 259 4.06 -6.19 -20.81
N ASN A 260 3.26 -6.98 -21.54
CA ASN A 260 3.60 -7.45 -22.89
C ASN A 260 3.82 -6.27 -23.87
N MET A 261 2.98 -5.24 -23.79
CA MET A 261 3.16 -4.02 -24.59
C MET A 261 4.41 -3.24 -24.18
N LEU A 262 4.76 -3.22 -22.88
CA LEU A 262 5.95 -2.53 -22.39
C LEU A 262 7.23 -3.16 -22.94
N VAL A 263 7.35 -4.49 -22.86
CA VAL A 263 8.52 -5.22 -23.38
C VAL A 263 8.59 -5.20 -24.90
N ALA A 264 7.45 -5.11 -25.59
CA ALA A 264 7.38 -4.92 -27.04
C ALA A 264 7.77 -3.51 -27.50
N GLY A 265 7.88 -2.53 -26.59
CA GLY A 265 8.15 -1.14 -26.93
C GLY A 265 6.92 -0.34 -27.37
N ASP A 266 5.72 -0.89 -27.22
CA ASP A 266 4.47 -0.23 -27.61
C ASP A 266 4.03 0.87 -26.63
N VAL A 267 4.54 0.83 -25.40
CA VAL A 267 4.32 1.82 -24.35
C VAL A 267 5.65 2.14 -23.66
N ASP A 268 5.75 3.36 -23.11
CA ASP A 268 6.94 3.82 -22.38
C ASP A 268 6.94 3.34 -20.93
N ALA A 269 5.76 3.23 -20.30
CA ALA A 269 5.62 2.70 -18.94
C ALA A 269 4.22 2.13 -18.66
N VAL A 270 4.16 1.25 -17.67
CA VAL A 270 2.91 0.69 -17.12
C VAL A 270 2.62 1.38 -15.78
N ALA A 271 1.41 1.90 -15.60
CA ALA A 271 1.01 2.63 -14.39
C ALA A 271 0.05 1.78 -13.53
N LEU A 272 0.58 1.16 -12.49
CA LEU A 272 -0.14 0.27 -11.58
C LEU A 272 0.23 0.54 -10.12
N ASN A 273 -0.54 -0.03 -9.19
CA ASN A 273 -0.09 -0.06 -7.80
C ASN A 273 1.17 -0.94 -7.67
N GLU A 274 1.98 -0.62 -6.66
CA GLU A 274 3.26 -1.26 -6.40
C GLU A 274 3.14 -2.78 -6.23
N PHE A 275 2.09 -3.28 -5.57
CA PHE A 275 1.92 -4.71 -5.32
C PHE A 275 1.63 -5.47 -6.60
N LEU A 276 0.59 -5.05 -7.34
CA LEU A 276 0.19 -5.70 -8.58
C LEU A 276 1.29 -5.60 -9.64
N GLY A 277 1.95 -4.44 -9.76
CA GLY A 277 3.02 -4.27 -10.74
C GLY A 277 4.22 -5.15 -10.44
N VAL A 278 4.67 -5.24 -9.18
CA VAL A 278 5.76 -6.16 -8.81
C VAL A 278 5.32 -7.62 -8.97
N GLN A 279 4.14 -8.00 -8.50
CA GLN A 279 3.61 -9.35 -8.70
C GLN A 279 3.67 -9.77 -10.17
N LYS A 280 3.23 -8.88 -11.08
CA LYS A 280 3.25 -9.16 -12.52
C LYS A 280 4.65 -9.24 -13.11
N MET A 281 5.61 -8.46 -12.61
CA MET A 281 7.00 -8.63 -13.01
C MET A 281 7.53 -10.03 -12.68
N PHE A 282 7.18 -10.59 -11.52
CA PHE A 282 7.59 -11.93 -11.12
C PHE A 282 6.84 -13.02 -11.88
N GLU A 283 5.51 -12.94 -11.96
CA GLU A 283 4.68 -13.94 -12.67
C GLU A 283 5.04 -14.07 -14.15
N LEU A 284 5.49 -12.99 -14.78
CA LEU A 284 5.85 -12.93 -16.19
C LEU A 284 7.37 -13.08 -16.45
N ASP A 285 8.18 -13.33 -15.41
CA ASP A 285 9.64 -13.47 -15.51
C ASP A 285 10.33 -12.24 -16.14
N LEU A 286 9.90 -11.04 -15.72
CA LEU A 286 10.34 -9.75 -16.25
C LEU A 286 11.23 -8.96 -15.30
N THR A 287 11.66 -9.53 -14.18
CA THR A 287 12.44 -8.82 -13.14
C THR A 287 13.79 -8.28 -13.64
N ASP A 288 14.37 -8.90 -14.67
CA ASP A 288 15.62 -8.45 -15.31
C ASP A 288 15.38 -7.41 -16.42
N GLN A 289 14.13 -7.25 -16.87
CA GLN A 289 13.77 -6.43 -18.05
C GLN A 289 12.95 -5.19 -17.69
N VAL A 290 12.28 -5.19 -16.55
CA VAL A 290 11.37 -4.13 -16.10
C VAL A 290 11.71 -3.78 -14.67
N ALA A 291 11.65 -2.49 -14.34
CA ALA A 291 11.84 -1.99 -12.99
C ALA A 291 10.80 -0.93 -12.62
N PRO A 292 10.37 -0.86 -11.35
CA PRO A 292 9.59 0.27 -10.86
C PRO A 292 10.46 1.54 -10.78
N LEU A 293 9.89 2.68 -11.13
CA LEU A 293 10.48 4.00 -10.89
C LEU A 293 10.26 4.43 -9.44
N SER A 294 11.23 5.17 -8.87
CA SER A 294 11.24 5.58 -7.46
C SER A 294 10.19 6.65 -7.13
N ARG A 295 9.91 7.56 -8.06
CA ARG A 295 8.88 8.59 -7.89
C ARG A 295 7.49 7.99 -8.14
N PRO A 296 6.57 8.06 -7.17
CA PRO A 296 5.21 7.61 -7.39
C PRO A 296 4.47 8.58 -8.31
N VAL A 297 3.58 8.03 -9.13
CA VAL A 297 2.57 8.80 -9.84
C VAL A 297 1.64 9.45 -8.83
N SER A 298 1.10 8.65 -7.91
CA SER A 298 0.22 9.14 -6.86
C SER A 298 0.21 8.20 -5.67
N ILE A 299 -0.35 8.71 -4.57
CA ILE A 299 -0.68 7.94 -3.38
C ILE A 299 -2.18 8.05 -3.21
N GLU A 300 -2.86 6.91 -3.22
CA GLU A 300 -4.32 6.83 -3.31
C GLU A 300 -4.90 6.08 -2.12
N GLY A 301 -5.72 6.75 -1.32
CA GLY A 301 -6.39 6.14 -0.18
C GLY A 301 -7.40 5.06 -0.61
N LEU A 302 -7.40 3.93 0.10
CA LEU A 302 -8.43 2.90 0.01
C LEU A 302 -9.45 3.09 1.14
N HIS A 303 -10.71 3.30 0.77
CA HIS A 303 -11.76 3.70 1.70
C HIS A 303 -12.88 2.67 1.82
N VAL A 304 -13.61 2.78 2.93
CA VAL A 304 -14.98 2.25 3.07
C VAL A 304 -15.95 3.32 2.56
N LEU A 305 -16.90 2.91 1.73
CA LEU A 305 -17.93 3.77 1.14
C LEU A 305 -19.29 3.46 1.76
N ILE A 306 -20.15 4.47 1.86
CA ILE A 306 -21.57 4.32 2.20
C ILE A 306 -22.40 5.26 1.35
N SER A 307 -23.55 4.79 0.87
CA SER A 307 -24.46 5.60 0.06
C SER A 307 -24.94 6.82 0.82
N LYS A 308 -24.93 8.00 0.17
CA LYS A 308 -25.54 9.23 0.71
C LYS A 308 -27.05 9.12 0.85
N LYS A 309 -27.69 8.16 0.15
CA LYS A 309 -29.11 7.84 0.30
C LYS A 309 -29.41 7.06 1.59
N HIS A 310 -28.38 6.53 2.26
CA HIS A 310 -28.54 5.77 3.49
C HIS A 310 -28.93 6.70 4.65
N TRP A 311 -30.07 6.43 5.29
CA TRP A 311 -30.66 7.34 6.30
C TRP A 311 -29.79 7.52 7.55
N ARG A 312 -28.89 6.57 7.85
CA ARG A 312 -27.85 6.69 8.89
C ARG A 312 -26.43 6.80 8.33
N GLY A 313 -26.27 7.06 7.03
CA GLY A 313 -24.99 6.90 6.34
C GLY A 313 -23.85 7.65 7.03
N THR A 314 -24.06 8.94 7.30
CA THR A 314 -23.11 9.78 8.02
C THR A 314 -22.83 9.29 9.45
N ALA A 315 -23.86 8.79 10.16
CA ALA A 315 -23.69 8.32 11.53
C ALA A 315 -22.90 7.01 11.61
N HIS A 316 -23.13 6.07 10.69
CA HIS A 316 -22.34 4.83 10.63
C HIS A 316 -20.90 5.11 10.23
N LEU A 317 -20.69 5.98 9.24
CA LEU A 317 -19.35 6.35 8.81
C LEU A 317 -18.56 7.08 9.90
N TYR A 318 -19.21 7.98 10.64
CA TYR A 318 -18.60 8.65 11.79
C TYR A 318 -18.14 7.65 12.86
N ARG A 319 -18.98 6.66 13.18
CA ARG A 319 -18.64 5.59 14.13
C ARG A 319 -17.47 4.75 13.65
N PHE A 320 -17.47 4.39 12.37
CA PHE A 320 -16.39 3.66 11.73
C PHE A 320 -15.08 4.44 11.78
N ASN A 321 -15.07 5.72 11.36
CA ASN A 321 -13.89 6.58 11.42
C ASN A 321 -13.37 6.78 12.85
N ALA A 322 -14.25 6.89 13.84
CA ALA A 322 -13.82 6.97 15.25
C ALA A 322 -13.09 5.70 15.71
N GLY A 323 -13.53 4.52 15.25
CA GLY A 323 -12.83 3.26 15.48
C GLY A 323 -11.50 3.18 14.72
N LEU A 324 -11.51 3.52 13.44
CA LEU A 324 -10.32 3.54 12.58
C LEU A 324 -9.24 4.49 13.12
N ALA A 325 -9.61 5.68 13.59
CA ALA A 325 -8.67 6.64 14.17
C ALA A 325 -7.98 6.10 15.42
N ARG A 326 -8.71 5.38 16.28
CA ARG A 326 -8.14 4.69 17.45
C ARG A 326 -7.24 3.55 17.04
N LEU A 327 -7.66 2.77 16.04
CA LEU A 327 -6.89 1.64 15.52
C LEU A 327 -5.54 2.11 14.97
N LYS A 328 -5.52 3.17 14.15
CA LYS A 328 -4.28 3.75 13.58
C LYS A 328 -3.28 4.25 14.63
N GLN A 329 -3.73 4.51 15.86
CA GLN A 329 -2.88 4.91 16.99
C GLN A 329 -2.41 3.73 17.84
N SER A 330 -2.73 2.50 17.45
CA SER A 330 -2.43 1.28 18.21
C SER A 330 -1.43 0.39 17.48
N ASP A 331 -0.65 -0.37 18.25
CA ASP A 331 0.29 -1.36 17.72
C ASP A 331 -0.41 -2.39 16.83
N ARG A 332 -1.68 -2.71 17.12
CA ARG A 332 -2.48 -3.68 16.35
C ARG A 332 -2.63 -3.30 14.88
N TYR A 333 -2.72 -2.00 14.54
CA TYR A 333 -2.74 -1.59 13.13
C TYR A 333 -1.45 -2.00 12.42
N ASN A 334 -0.32 -1.67 13.03
CA ASN A 334 1.01 -1.98 12.51
C ASN A 334 1.26 -3.50 12.45
N GLU A 335 0.79 -4.25 13.45
CA GLU A 335 0.87 -5.72 13.46
C GLU A 335 0.11 -6.35 12.28
N ILE A 336 -1.15 -5.93 12.04
CA ILE A 336 -1.95 -6.42 10.91
C ILE A 336 -1.26 -6.08 9.60
N VAL A 337 -0.89 -4.82 9.41
CA VAL A 337 -0.24 -4.33 8.19
C VAL A 337 1.08 -5.07 7.94
N SER A 338 1.99 -5.08 8.92
CA SER A 338 3.30 -5.74 8.81
C SER A 338 3.16 -7.21 8.46
N ARG A 339 2.22 -7.91 9.09
CA ARG A 339 1.98 -9.34 8.87
C ARG A 339 1.57 -9.65 7.43
N HIS A 340 0.63 -8.90 6.86
CA HIS A 340 0.20 -9.14 5.47
C HIS A 340 1.24 -8.71 4.44
N LEU A 341 1.95 -7.60 4.68
CA LEU A 341 2.99 -7.15 3.78
C LEU A 341 4.20 -8.08 3.80
N ALA A 342 4.62 -8.57 4.97
CA ALA A 342 5.66 -9.58 5.08
C ALA A 342 5.29 -10.84 4.28
N LEU A 343 4.06 -11.35 4.46
CA LEU A 343 3.56 -12.51 3.71
C LEU A 343 3.60 -12.27 2.20
N PHE A 344 3.17 -11.09 1.73
CA PHE A 344 3.23 -10.74 0.32
C PHE A 344 4.67 -10.76 -0.20
N TRP A 345 5.59 -10.07 0.47
CA TRP A 345 6.97 -9.97 0.00
C TRP A 345 7.73 -11.30 0.09
N ASP A 346 7.39 -12.16 1.04
CA ASP A 346 7.96 -13.51 1.13
C ASP A 346 7.49 -14.42 -0.02
N GLN A 347 6.25 -14.27 -0.48
CA GLN A 347 5.76 -14.98 -1.67
C GLN A 347 6.42 -14.51 -2.97
N ILE A 348 6.74 -13.22 -3.06
CA ILE A 348 7.42 -12.64 -4.24
C ILE A 348 8.88 -13.08 -4.33
N LYS A 349 9.56 -13.32 -3.20
CA LYS A 349 10.97 -13.74 -3.17
C LYS A 349 11.20 -15.25 -3.35
N SER A 350 10.14 -16.04 -3.27
CA SER A 350 10.16 -17.51 -3.37
C SER A 350 9.93 -17.95 -4.81
#